data_AF-T1AW30-F1
#
_entry.id   AF-T1AW30-F1
#
_cell.length_a   1.000
_cell.length_b   1.000
_cell.length_c   1.000
_cell.angle_alpha   90.00
_cell.angle_beta   90.00
_cell.angle_gamma   90.00
#
_symmetry.space_group_name_H-M   'P 1'
#
loop_
_entity.id
_entity.type
_entity.pdbx_description
1 polymer ?
#
loop_
_entity_poly.entity_id
_entity_poly.type
_entity_poly.pdbx_seq_one_letter_code
_entity_poly.pdbx_strand_id
1 'polypeptide(L)'
;MDENANRLSDEYVKGRIQKDIDMFEGSIKEVDDIDAIAEKRVKKVVELSKMYASDSKSYLSKGDLYTSFSCISYAHGLLDAIKGIYGKEIDI
;
A
#
# COMPACT_ATOMS: atom_id res chain seq x y z
N MET A 1 23.52 22.44 9.08
CA MET A 1 22.08 22.11 9.01
C MET A 1 21.70 21.51 10.37
N ASP A 2 20.53 21.84 10.90
CA ASP A 2 20.10 21.50 12.27
C ASP A 2 19.56 20.06 12.35
N GLU A 3 20.18 19.21 13.17
CA GLU A 3 19.80 17.81 13.37
C GLU A 3 18.39 17.62 13.96
N ASN A 4 17.89 18.59 14.75
CA ASN A 4 16.54 18.53 15.31
C ASN A 4 15.47 18.74 14.23
N ALA A 5 15.73 19.61 13.26
CA ALA A 5 14.81 19.85 12.16
C ALA A 5 14.65 18.60 11.28
N ASN A 6 15.74 17.86 11.03
CA ASN A 6 15.71 16.62 10.25
C ASN A 6 14.95 15.50 10.97
N ARG A 7 15.10 15.43 12.30
CA ARG A 7 14.41 14.42 13.11
C ARG A 7 12.89 14.65 13.17
N LEU A 8 12.46 15.92 13.21
CA LEU A 8 11.05 16.31 13.14
C LEU A 8 10.44 15.97 11.77
N SER A 9 11.17 16.15 10.68
CA SER A 9 10.69 15.76 9.35
C SER A 9 10.57 14.24 9.20
N ASP A 10 11.52 13.48 9.75
CA ASP A 10 11.50 12.02 9.67
C ASP A 10 10.30 11.41 10.42
N GLU A 11 9.99 11.92 11.61
CA GLU A 11 8.79 11.48 12.37
C GLU A 11 7.49 11.85 11.64
N TYR A 12 7.42 13.03 11.01
CA TYR A 12 6.27 13.40 10.19
C TYR A 12 6.10 12.46 8.99
N VAL A 13 7.19 12.18 8.25
CA VAL A 13 7.18 11.26 7.10
C VAL A 13 6.80 9.85 7.54
N LYS A 14 7.33 9.38 8.67
CA LYS A 14 6.98 8.08 9.25
C LYS A 14 5.47 7.99 9.57
N GLY A 15 4.89 9.04 10.17
CA GLY A 15 3.46 9.11 10.43
C GLY A 15 2.62 9.10 9.15
N ARG A 16 3.08 9.77 8.09
CA ARG A 16 2.45 9.73 6.76
C ARG A 16 2.46 8.33 6.16
N ILE A 17 3.60 7.64 6.18
CA ILE A 17 3.73 6.28 5.66
C ILE A 17 2.85 5.31 6.45
N GLN A 18 2.83 5.41 7.79
CA GLN A 18 1.96 4.58 8.62
C GLN A 18 0.49 4.77 8.24
N LYS A 19 0.05 6.01 8.05
CA LYS A 19 -1.32 6.30 7.60
C LYS A 19 -1.62 5.66 6.23
N ASP A 20 -0.68 5.73 5.28
CA ASP A 20 -0.87 5.14 3.96
C ASP A 20 -0.93 3.60 4.04
N ILE A 21 -0.18 2.96 4.96
CA ILE A 21 -0.26 1.53 5.27
C ILE A 21 -1.66 1.19 5.82
N ASP A 22 -2.14 1.93 6.80
CA ASP A 22 -3.46 1.69 7.40
C ASP A 22 -4.60 1.85 6.37
N MET A 23 -4.48 2.84 5.47
CA MET A 23 -5.41 3.03 4.36
C MET A 23 -5.40 1.85 3.37
N PHE A 24 -4.22 1.27 3.08
CA PHE A 24 -4.12 0.07 2.25
C PHE A 24 -4.82 -1.12 2.90
N GLU A 25 -4.59 -1.35 4.20
CA GLU A 25 -5.22 -2.45 4.93
C GLU A 25 -6.75 -2.35 5.01
N GLY A 26 -7.30 -1.14 5.03
CA GLY A 26 -8.73 -0.91 4.85
C GLY A 26 -9.17 -1.26 3.43
N SER A 27 -8.48 -0.68 2.44
CA SER A 27 -8.84 -0.77 1.02
C SER A 27 -8.77 -2.19 0.46
N ILE A 28 -7.85 -3.01 0.94
CA ILE A 28 -7.64 -4.38 0.42
C ILE A 28 -8.76 -5.34 0.82
N LYS A 29 -9.42 -5.10 1.96
CA LYS A 29 -10.56 -5.91 2.43
C LYS A 29 -11.76 -5.81 1.51
N GLU A 30 -11.92 -4.66 0.85
CA GLU A 30 -12.98 -4.42 -0.15
C GLU A 30 -12.74 -5.23 -1.45
N VAL A 31 -11.55 -5.81 -1.61
CA VAL A 31 -11.13 -6.54 -2.82
C VAL A 31 -11.17 -8.06 -2.59
N ASP A 32 -11.48 -8.51 -1.36
CA ASP A 32 -11.63 -9.94 -1.06
C ASP A 32 -12.84 -10.54 -1.83
N ASP A 33 -13.87 -9.74 -2.17
CA ASP A 33 -14.98 -10.18 -3.03
C ASP A 33 -14.60 -10.30 -4.51
N ILE A 34 -13.61 -9.50 -4.98
CA ILE A 34 -13.06 -9.61 -6.34
C ILE A 34 -12.30 -10.93 -6.51
N ASP A 35 -11.77 -11.49 -5.41
CA ASP A 35 -11.04 -12.75 -5.42
C ASP A 35 -11.93 -13.95 -5.83
N ALA A 36 -13.26 -13.83 -5.73
CA ALA A 36 -14.19 -14.87 -6.19
C ALA A 36 -14.35 -14.92 -7.72
N ILE A 37 -14.18 -13.78 -8.41
CA ILE A 37 -14.41 -13.64 -9.86
C ILE A 37 -13.12 -13.40 -10.66
N ALA A 38 -12.02 -13.08 -9.99
CA ALA A 38 -10.76 -12.71 -10.60
C ALA A 38 -10.02 -13.89 -11.26
N GLU A 39 -9.49 -13.62 -12.47
CA GLU A 39 -8.54 -14.52 -13.12
C GLU A 39 -7.29 -14.73 -12.25
N LYS A 40 -6.62 -15.89 -12.42
CA LYS A 40 -5.38 -16.22 -11.71
C LYS A 40 -4.31 -15.12 -11.78
N ARG A 41 -4.27 -14.35 -12.87
CA ARG A 41 -3.33 -13.23 -13.04
C ARG A 41 -3.64 -12.07 -12.10
N VAL A 42 -4.91 -11.77 -11.85
CA VAL A 42 -5.35 -10.69 -10.97
C VAL A 42 -5.11 -11.06 -9.51
N LYS A 43 -5.39 -12.30 -9.12
CA LYS A 43 -5.06 -12.81 -7.77
C LYS A 43 -3.59 -12.62 -7.43
N LYS A 44 -2.70 -12.90 -8.40
CA LYS A 44 -1.26 -12.66 -8.24
C LYS A 44 -0.90 -11.20 -8.05
N VAL A 45 -1.59 -10.28 -8.73
CA VAL A 45 -1.36 -8.83 -8.56
C VAL A 45 -1.86 -8.36 -7.20
N VAL A 46 -3.00 -8.87 -6.74
CA VAL A 46 -3.52 -8.60 -5.39
C VAL A 46 -2.55 -9.13 -4.33
N GLU A 47 -2.05 -10.37 -4.45
CA GLU A 47 -1.02 -10.88 -3.54
C GLU A 47 0.27 -10.06 -3.60
N LEU A 48 0.71 -9.64 -4.79
CA LEU A 48 1.88 -8.79 -4.93
C LEU A 48 1.69 -7.45 -4.19
N SER A 49 0.50 -6.83 -4.29
CA SER A 49 0.19 -5.62 -3.53
C SER A 49 0.28 -5.83 -2.01
N LYS A 50 -0.22 -6.97 -1.51
CA LYS A 50 -0.13 -7.36 -0.09
C LYS A 50 1.33 -7.55 0.34
N MET A 51 2.16 -8.17 -0.50
CA MET A 51 3.60 -8.33 -0.25
C MET A 51 4.31 -6.98 -0.12
N TYR A 52 4.07 -6.05 -1.03
CA TYR A 52 4.68 -4.71 -0.97
C TYR A 52 4.21 -3.88 0.23
N ALA A 53 2.95 -4.02 0.66
CA ALA A 53 2.49 -3.40 1.91
C ALA A 53 3.20 -3.99 3.14
N SER A 54 3.44 -5.30 3.16
CA SER A 54 4.24 -5.98 4.20
C SER A 54 5.70 -5.52 4.19
N ASP A 55 6.30 -5.36 3.01
CA ASP A 55 7.65 -4.83 2.88
C ASP A 55 7.72 -3.38 3.39
N SER A 56 6.73 -2.56 3.06
CA SER A 56 6.65 -1.18 3.56
C SER A 56 6.72 -1.12 5.09
N LYS A 57 5.93 -1.93 5.81
CA LYS A 57 6.00 -2.05 7.28
C LYS A 57 7.39 -2.48 7.76
N SER A 58 7.99 -3.44 7.06
CA SER A 58 9.32 -3.96 7.39
C SER A 58 10.40 -2.90 7.23
N TYR A 59 10.34 -2.06 6.19
CA TYR A 59 11.28 -0.95 6.00
C TYR A 59 11.00 0.22 6.94
N LEU A 60 9.72 0.49 7.27
CA LEU A 60 9.33 1.53 8.22
C LEU A 60 9.90 1.26 9.61
N SER A 61 9.83 0.00 10.07
CA SER A 61 10.38 -0.40 11.37
C SER A 61 11.90 -0.32 11.44
N LYS A 62 12.59 -0.40 10.29
CA LYS A 62 14.05 -0.22 10.16
C LYS A 62 14.47 1.25 9.99
N GLY A 63 13.52 2.18 9.87
CA GLY A 63 13.79 3.59 9.62
C GLY A 63 14.14 3.94 8.17
N ASP A 64 14.00 2.99 7.24
CA ASP A 64 14.19 3.25 5.81
C ASP A 64 12.91 3.85 5.21
N LEU A 65 12.75 5.16 5.40
CA LEU A 65 11.54 5.90 5.01
C LEU A 65 11.34 5.93 3.49
N TYR A 66 12.41 6.05 2.71
CA TYR A 66 12.32 6.12 1.25
C TYR A 66 11.86 4.81 0.64
N THR A 67 12.47 3.69 1.05
CA THR A 67 12.07 2.37 0.58
C THR A 67 10.66 2.04 1.08
N SER A 68 10.35 2.34 2.34
CA SER A 68 9.03 2.12 2.91
C SER A 68 7.93 2.88 2.16
N PHE A 69 8.15 4.17 1.87
CA PHE A 69 7.23 5.01 1.09
C PHE A 69 7.04 4.47 -0.33
N SER A 70 8.14 4.06 -0.98
CA SER A 70 8.10 3.50 -2.34
C SER A 70 7.30 2.20 -2.38
N CYS A 71 7.49 1.32 -1.40
CA CYS A 71 6.75 0.06 -1.29
C CYS A 71 5.24 0.28 -1.10
N ILE A 72 4.81 1.18 -0.20
CA ILE A 72 3.37 1.41 0.02
C ILE A 72 2.71 2.11 -1.16
N SER A 73 3.43 3.02 -1.83
CA SER A 73 2.94 3.70 -3.04
C SER A 73 2.71 2.68 -4.17
N TYR A 74 3.63 1.73 -4.34
CA TYR A 74 3.49 0.67 -5.33
C TYR A 74 2.35 -0.29 -4.99
N ALA A 75 2.19 -0.66 -3.72
CA ALA A 75 1.07 -1.48 -3.26
C ALA A 75 -0.29 -0.84 -3.60
N HIS A 76 -0.48 0.45 -3.30
CA HIS A 76 -1.67 1.20 -3.69
C HIS A 76 -1.87 1.24 -5.21
N GLY A 77 -0.83 1.56 -5.98
CA GLY A 77 -0.94 1.62 -7.44
C GLY A 77 -1.38 0.29 -8.08
N LEU A 78 -0.89 -0.84 -7.57
CA LEU A 78 -1.34 -2.16 -8.00
C LEU A 78 -2.81 -2.40 -7.65
N LEU A 79 -3.21 -2.07 -6.41
CA LEU A 79 -4.58 -2.27 -5.94
C LEU A 79 -5.58 -1.39 -6.69
N ASP A 80 -5.25 -0.12 -6.89
CA ASP A 80 -6.06 0.85 -7.62
C ASP A 80 -6.24 0.45 -9.08
N ALA A 81 -5.21 -0.13 -9.71
CA ALA A 81 -5.33 -0.68 -11.06
C ALA A 81 -6.35 -1.82 -11.11
N ILE A 82 -6.32 -2.74 -10.13
CA ILE A 82 -7.33 -3.81 -10.04
C ILE A 82 -8.72 -3.24 -9.78
N LYS A 83 -8.87 -2.29 -8.85
CA LYS A 83 -10.14 -1.60 -8.60
C LYS A 83 -10.64 -0.85 -9.84
N GLY A 84 -9.76 -0.26 -10.66
CA GLY A 84 -10.14 0.42 -11.89
C GLY A 84 -10.64 -0.52 -12.99
N ILE A 85 -10.09 -1.74 -13.06
CA ILE A 85 -10.51 -2.78 -14.01
C ILE A 85 -11.85 -3.40 -13.57
N TYR A 86 -11.96 -3.80 -12.31
CA TYR A 86 -13.11 -4.58 -11.80
C TYR A 86 -14.21 -3.72 -11.18
N GLY A 87 -13.88 -2.55 -10.63
CA GLY A 87 -14.83 -1.64 -9.99
C GLY A 87 -15.70 -0.84 -10.95
N LYS A 88 -15.48 -0.92 -12.27
CA LYS A 88 -16.41 -0.39 -13.28
C LYS A 88 -17.45 -1.41 -13.77
N GLU A 89 -17.31 -2.69 -13.45
CA GLU A 89 -18.25 -3.74 -13.87
C GLU A 89 -19.19 -4.20 -12.75
N ILE A 90 -19.07 -3.64 -11.53
CA ILE A 90 -20.04 -3.82 -10.44
C ILE A 90 -20.95 -2.59 -10.38
N ASP A 91 -21.74 -2.38 -11.43
CA ASP A 91 -23.03 -1.70 -11.33
C ASP A 91 -24.09 -2.81 -11.33
N ILE A 92 -24.67 -3.07 -10.15
CA ILE A 92 -25.84 -3.95 -9.96
C ILE A 92 -27.09 -3.20 -10.39
#